data_AF-A0A2E4J8F6-F1
#
_entry.id   AF-A0A2E4J8F6-F1
#
_cell.length_a   1.000
_cell.length_b   1.000
_cell.length_c   1.000
_cell.angle_alpha   90.00
_cell.angle_beta   90.00
_cell.angle_gamma   90.00
#
_symmetry.space_group_name_H-M   'P 1'
#
loop_
_entity.id
_entity.type
_entity.pdbx_description
1 polymer ?
#
loop_
_entity_poly.entity_id
_entity_poly.type
_entity_poly.pdbx_seq_one_letter_code
_entity_poly.pdbx_strand_id
1 'polypeptide(L)'
;MKVNYLFFTFFFLICVTPSISQNINLCGTDLVMKRYIETYRPNYKKPIIDNISRHSSHNNNTKIIPVVFHIIHNGHLIGEEENISPEQIEDAMRLINEDFNAINEDLDNVISEFINIVGDADVEFRLAQRDPEGNCTSGITRTFSEMTNQANDCVKSIISWDDTKYINIWVVEDIDVEIGAAAYTYLPGTLWGNEIEGIIINHEYLGSIGTSSNTPYKRHTLSHEIGHYFNLSHTWGYGSNGEE
;
A
#
# COMPACT_ATOMS: atom_id res chain seq x y z
N MET A 1 47.52 47.97 42.02
CA MET A 1 46.99 46.62 42.33
C MET A 1 45.48 46.69 42.36
N LYS A 2 44.80 46.14 41.34
CA LYS A 2 43.41 45.65 41.31
C LYS A 2 43.14 45.16 39.89
N VAL A 3 43.10 43.84 39.72
CA VAL A 3 42.72 43.18 38.46
C VAL A 3 41.23 42.88 38.58
N ASN A 4 40.42 43.45 37.68
CA ASN A 4 38.99 43.16 37.60
C ASN A 4 38.78 41.95 36.70
N TYR A 5 38.27 40.85 37.27
CA TYR A 5 37.83 39.70 36.49
C TYR A 5 36.38 39.91 36.06
N LEU A 6 36.16 40.02 34.75
CA LEU A 6 34.82 40.05 34.15
C LEU A 6 34.38 38.59 33.96
N PHE A 7 33.46 38.10 34.80
CA PHE A 7 32.84 36.79 34.63
C PHE A 7 31.82 36.86 33.49
N PHE A 8 32.11 36.22 32.36
CA PHE A 8 31.14 35.99 31.29
C PHE A 8 30.40 34.68 31.59
N THR A 9 29.17 34.77 32.09
CA THR A 9 28.28 33.62 32.23
C THR A 9 27.70 33.27 30.86
N PHE A 10 28.14 32.14 30.29
CA PHE A 10 27.63 31.60 29.04
C PHE A 10 26.27 30.93 29.31
N PHE A 11 25.18 31.57 28.89
CA PHE A 11 23.83 30.99 29.01
C PHE A 11 23.62 30.02 27.85
N PHE A 12 23.77 28.72 28.10
CA PHE A 12 23.53 27.67 27.12
C PHE A 12 22.01 27.53 26.94
N LEU A 13 21.45 28.14 25.89
CA LEU A 13 20.04 27.98 25.54
C LEU A 13 19.86 26.60 24.90
N ILE A 14 19.45 25.62 25.71
CA ILE A 14 19.07 24.29 25.21
C ILE A 14 17.75 24.45 24.46
N CYS A 15 17.83 24.53 23.13
CA CYS A 15 16.68 24.49 22.25
C CYS A 15 16.17 23.04 22.24
N VAL A 16 15.22 22.71 23.11
CA VAL A 16 14.51 21.44 23.06
C VAL A 16 13.48 21.56 21.94
N THR A 17 13.82 21.09 20.74
CA THR A 17 12.82 20.89 19.69
C THR A 17 11.93 19.73 20.13
N PRO A 18 10.59 19.91 20.20
CA PRO A 18 9.71 18.76 20.39
C PRO A 18 9.84 17.86 19.16
N SER A 19 10.45 16.69 19.33
CA SER A 19 10.34 15.60 18.37
C SER A 19 8.91 15.11 18.41
N ILE A 20 8.07 15.60 17.50
CA ILE A 20 6.79 14.96 17.21
C ILE A 20 7.15 13.65 16.49
N SER A 21 7.21 12.55 17.24
CA SER A 21 7.17 11.22 16.64
C SER A 21 5.77 11.07 16.06
N GLN A 22 5.63 11.26 14.75
CA GLN A 22 4.45 10.78 14.05
C GLN A 22 4.56 9.26 14.07
N ASN A 23 3.72 8.59 14.86
CA ASN A 23 3.50 7.16 14.68
C ASN A 23 2.78 7.02 13.33
N ILE A 24 3.53 6.88 12.25
CA ILE A 24 2.96 6.62 10.94
C ILE A 24 2.31 5.23 11.03
N ASN A 25 1.00 5.17 10.80
CA ASN A 25 0.34 3.89 10.62
C ASN A 25 0.76 3.34 9.25
N LEU A 26 1.28 2.11 9.19
CA LEU A 26 1.67 1.54 7.90
C LEU A 26 0.44 1.12 7.07
N CYS A 27 -0.64 0.68 7.73
CA CYS A 27 -1.82 0.16 7.05
C CYS A 27 -3.12 0.82 7.56
N GLY A 28 -3.86 1.43 6.65
CA GLY A 28 -5.15 2.07 6.92
C GLY A 28 -6.37 1.14 6.77
N THR A 29 -6.17 -0.11 6.32
CA THR A 29 -7.25 -1.02 5.91
C THR A 29 -8.30 -1.25 7.00
N ASP A 30 -7.90 -1.52 8.25
CA ASP A 30 -8.86 -1.71 9.35
C ASP A 30 -9.70 -0.45 9.61
N LEU A 31 -9.07 0.72 9.55
CA LEU A 31 -9.73 2.00 9.79
C LEU A 31 -10.75 2.34 8.70
N VAL A 32 -10.35 2.23 7.43
CA VAL A 32 -11.24 2.54 6.30
C VAL A 32 -12.39 1.53 6.23
N MET A 33 -12.12 0.25 6.47
CA MET A 33 -13.16 -0.78 6.55
C MET A 33 -14.16 -0.46 7.65
N LYS A 34 -13.68 -0.15 8.86
CA LYS A 34 -14.54 0.17 10.00
C LYS A 34 -15.44 1.36 9.68
N ARG A 35 -14.85 2.47 9.21
CA ARG A 35 -15.59 3.69 8.84
C ARG A 35 -16.64 3.40 7.77
N TYR A 36 -16.26 2.66 6.73
CA TYR A 36 -17.16 2.34 5.64
C TYR A 36 -18.33 1.45 6.08
N ILE A 37 -18.04 0.40 6.85
CA ILE A 37 -19.06 -0.53 7.37
C ILE A 37 -20.03 0.21 8.29
N GLU A 38 -19.53 1.01 9.24
CA GLU A 38 -20.36 1.76 10.17
C GLU A 38 -21.26 2.78 9.45
N THR A 39 -20.75 3.39 8.37
CA THR A 39 -21.47 4.44 7.63
C THR A 39 -22.46 3.87 6.62
N TYR A 40 -22.04 2.90 5.81
CA TYR A 40 -22.76 2.47 4.62
C TYR A 40 -23.31 1.05 4.71
N ARG A 41 -22.74 0.19 5.56
CA ARG A 41 -23.13 -1.23 5.65
C ARG A 41 -23.24 -1.72 7.11
N PRO A 42 -24.12 -1.15 7.95
CA PRO A 42 -24.19 -1.50 9.38
C PRO A 42 -24.57 -2.97 9.65
N ASN A 43 -25.11 -3.68 8.67
CA ASN A 43 -25.41 -5.11 8.73
C ASN A 43 -24.38 -5.99 8.00
N TYR A 44 -23.24 -5.42 7.60
CA TYR A 44 -22.16 -6.17 6.98
C TYR A 44 -21.68 -7.25 7.95
N LYS A 45 -21.57 -8.46 7.42
CA LYS A 45 -20.85 -9.55 8.05
C LYS A 45 -19.81 -9.97 7.04
N LYS A 46 -18.54 -10.03 7.45
CA LYS A 46 -17.48 -10.60 6.60
C LYS A 46 -18.00 -11.94 6.10
N PRO A 47 -18.09 -12.15 4.77
CA PRO A 47 -18.57 -13.42 4.24
C PRO A 47 -17.71 -14.53 4.83
N ILE A 48 -18.31 -15.44 5.59
CA ILE A 48 -17.62 -16.65 5.97
C ILE A 48 -17.46 -17.43 4.68
N ILE A 49 -16.23 -17.62 4.22
CA ILE A 49 -15.97 -18.44 3.05
C ILE A 49 -16.03 -19.92 3.50
N ASP A 50 -17.22 -20.35 3.93
CA ASP A 50 -17.51 -21.74 4.32
C ASP A 50 -17.38 -22.70 3.12
N ASN A 51 -17.38 -22.14 1.90
CA ASN A 51 -17.27 -22.85 0.63
C ASN A 51 -15.92 -22.60 -0.09
N ILE A 52 -14.78 -22.54 0.61
CA ILE A 52 -13.49 -22.98 -0.01
C ILE A 52 -13.50 -24.52 -0.14
N SER A 53 -14.64 -25.07 -0.52
CA SER A 53 -14.81 -26.46 -0.88
C SER A 53 -14.26 -26.64 -2.29
N ARG A 54 -12.97 -26.99 -2.36
CA ARG A 54 -12.39 -27.86 -3.40
C ARG A 54 -12.68 -27.50 -4.87
N HIS A 55 -12.74 -26.21 -5.21
CA HIS A 55 -12.45 -25.77 -6.58
C HIS A 55 -10.95 -25.52 -6.79
N SER A 56 -10.10 -26.26 -6.07
CA SER A 56 -8.73 -26.50 -6.51
C SER A 56 -8.76 -27.45 -7.72
N SER A 57 -9.31 -27.00 -8.86
CA SER A 57 -8.66 -27.39 -10.10
C SER A 57 -7.30 -26.70 -10.04
N HIS A 58 -6.30 -27.41 -9.52
CA HIS A 58 -4.91 -27.05 -9.74
C HIS A 58 -4.72 -27.13 -11.25
N ASN A 59 -5.06 -26.04 -11.95
CA ASN A 59 -4.51 -25.80 -13.26
C ASN A 59 -3.04 -25.53 -12.98
N ASN A 60 -2.16 -26.37 -13.53
CA ASN A 60 -0.71 -26.23 -13.41
C ASN A 60 -0.16 -24.99 -14.15
N ASN A 61 -1.00 -23.97 -14.36
CA ASN A 61 -0.64 -22.73 -15.02
C ASN A 61 -0.72 -21.63 -13.97
N THR A 62 0.42 -20.99 -13.72
CA THR A 62 0.54 -19.79 -12.88
C THR A 62 -0.55 -18.79 -13.23
N LYS A 63 -1.24 -18.28 -12.20
CA LYS A 63 -2.32 -17.32 -12.40
C LYS A 63 -1.73 -15.94 -12.66
N ILE A 64 -1.96 -15.43 -13.87
CA ILE A 64 -1.52 -14.09 -14.25
C ILE A 64 -2.59 -13.07 -13.85
N ILE A 65 -2.18 -12.06 -13.07
CA ILE A 65 -3.04 -11.01 -12.55
C ILE A 65 -2.62 -9.68 -13.17
N PRO A 66 -3.47 -9.05 -14.00
CA PRO A 66 -3.20 -7.74 -14.58
C PRO A 66 -3.24 -6.63 -13.51
N VAL A 67 -2.23 -5.77 -13.50
CA VAL A 67 -2.10 -4.63 -12.58
C VAL A 67 -2.00 -3.35 -13.38
N VAL A 68 -2.67 -2.28 -12.90
CA VAL A 68 -2.54 -0.93 -13.43
C VAL A 68 -2.20 0.05 -12.32
N PHE A 69 -1.21 0.90 -12.57
CA PHE A 69 -0.84 1.99 -11.66
C PHE A 69 -1.40 3.31 -12.17
N HIS A 70 -2.17 3.98 -11.33
CA HIS A 70 -2.70 5.31 -11.54
C HIS A 70 -1.91 6.31 -10.71
N ILE A 71 -0.94 6.98 -11.34
CA ILE A 71 -0.14 8.01 -10.68
C ILE A 71 -0.93 9.31 -10.67
N ILE A 72 -1.37 9.73 -9.48
CA ILE A 72 -2.06 11.01 -9.29
C ILE A 72 -1.00 12.00 -8.82
N HIS A 73 -0.76 13.05 -9.59
CA HIS A 73 0.34 13.98 -9.30
C HIS A 73 -0.10 15.44 -9.33
N ASN A 74 0.63 16.29 -8.61
CA ASN A 74 0.40 17.72 -8.49
C ASN A 74 1.39 18.55 -9.32
N GLY A 75 1.79 18.02 -10.47
CA GLY A 75 2.64 18.71 -11.44
C GLY A 75 4.14 18.49 -11.31
N HIS A 76 4.59 17.66 -10.37
CA HIS A 76 6.00 17.24 -10.29
C HIS A 76 6.46 16.52 -11.56
N LEU A 77 7.77 16.55 -11.84
CA LEU A 77 8.35 15.86 -13.01
C LEU A 77 8.37 14.35 -12.79
N ILE A 78 8.42 13.57 -13.87
CA ILE A 78 8.52 12.12 -13.76
C ILE A 78 9.82 11.73 -13.05
N GLY A 79 9.72 10.93 -12.00
CA GLY A 79 10.83 10.52 -11.14
C GLY A 79 11.01 11.39 -9.89
N GLU A 80 10.15 12.37 -9.67
CA GLU A 80 10.15 13.24 -8.49
C GLU A 80 8.83 13.07 -7.71
N GLU A 81 8.93 13.11 -6.38
CA GLU A 81 7.82 12.98 -5.43
C GLU A 81 6.83 11.86 -5.81
N GLU A 82 5.52 12.14 -5.79
CA GLU A 82 4.46 11.21 -6.21
C GLU A 82 4.45 10.85 -7.69
N ASN A 83 5.05 11.66 -8.57
CA ASN A 83 5.14 11.38 -9.99
C ASN A 83 6.26 10.37 -10.33
N ILE A 84 6.32 9.26 -9.59
CA ILE A 84 7.40 8.26 -9.57
C ILE A 84 7.79 7.73 -10.95
N SER A 85 9.04 7.30 -11.10
CA SER A 85 9.55 6.81 -12.37
C SER A 85 8.95 5.44 -12.74
N PRO A 86 8.86 5.09 -14.03
CA PRO A 86 8.46 3.74 -14.44
C PRO A 86 9.33 2.63 -13.81
N GLU A 87 10.62 2.90 -13.60
CA GLU A 87 11.55 1.94 -12.99
C GLU A 87 11.17 1.63 -11.53
N GLN A 88 10.67 2.61 -10.78
CA GLN A 88 10.17 2.37 -9.41
C GLN A 88 8.92 1.49 -9.41
N ILE A 89 8.06 1.62 -10.43
CA ILE A 89 6.87 0.78 -10.60
C ILE A 89 7.28 -0.64 -11.00
N GLU A 90 8.23 -0.78 -11.94
CA GLU A 90 8.79 -2.08 -12.33
C GLU A 90 9.48 -2.77 -11.16
N ASP A 91 10.18 -2.02 -10.31
CA ASP A 91 10.77 -2.53 -9.07
C ASP A 91 9.71 -3.03 -8.08
N ALA A 92 8.62 -2.28 -7.88
CA ALA A 92 7.50 -2.75 -7.08
C ALA A 92 6.87 -4.04 -7.65
N MET A 93 6.72 -4.12 -8.96
CA MET A 93 6.23 -5.33 -9.64
C MET A 93 7.16 -6.53 -9.45
N ARG A 94 8.48 -6.32 -9.48
CA ARG A 94 9.46 -7.36 -9.16
C ARG A 94 9.28 -7.84 -7.72
N LEU A 95 9.22 -6.92 -6.76
CA LEU A 95 9.09 -7.23 -5.33
C LEU A 95 7.82 -8.05 -5.01
N ILE A 96 6.65 -7.64 -5.51
CA ILE A 96 5.42 -8.40 -5.26
C ILE A 96 5.46 -9.80 -5.90
N ASN A 97 6.11 -9.96 -7.05
CA ASN A 97 6.28 -11.29 -7.63
C ASN A 97 7.27 -12.14 -6.82
N GLU A 98 8.29 -11.54 -6.20
CA GLU A 98 9.20 -12.27 -5.32
C GLU A 98 8.50 -12.74 -4.04
N ASP A 99 7.78 -11.83 -3.38
CA ASP A 99 7.09 -12.08 -2.11
C ASP A 99 5.99 -13.14 -2.25
N PHE A 100 5.18 -13.07 -3.31
CA PHE A 100 4.06 -14.00 -3.51
C PHE A 100 4.49 -15.40 -3.99
N ASN A 101 5.73 -15.57 -4.46
CA ASN A 101 6.24 -16.86 -4.93
C ASN A 101 7.40 -17.38 -4.06
N ALA A 102 7.59 -16.82 -2.85
CA ALA A 102 8.61 -17.25 -1.90
C ALA A 102 10.03 -17.33 -2.51
N ILE A 103 10.41 -16.32 -3.29
CA ILE A 103 11.76 -16.17 -3.85
C ILE A 103 12.44 -14.85 -3.40
N ASN A 104 11.83 -14.15 -2.45
CA ASN A 104 12.37 -12.95 -1.83
C ASN A 104 13.61 -13.27 -0.97
N GLU A 105 14.62 -12.40 -1.04
CA GLU A 105 15.94 -12.61 -0.42
C GLU A 105 15.91 -12.69 1.12
N ASP A 106 14.91 -12.08 1.75
CA ASP A 106 14.80 -11.99 3.20
C ASP A 106 14.11 -13.21 3.85
N LEU A 107 13.75 -14.23 3.05
CA LEU A 107 13.34 -15.54 3.57
C LEU A 107 14.40 -16.20 4.46
N ASP A 108 15.68 -15.87 4.25
CA ASP A 108 16.78 -16.31 5.13
C ASP A 108 16.64 -15.83 6.58
N ASN A 109 15.80 -14.81 6.84
CA ASN A 109 15.52 -14.29 8.17
C ASN A 109 14.33 -14.97 8.86
N VAL A 110 13.62 -15.90 8.19
CA VAL A 110 12.49 -16.61 8.77
C VAL A 110 12.95 -17.43 9.98
N ILE A 111 12.25 -17.27 11.09
CA ILE A 111 12.51 -18.03 12.32
C ILE A 111 12.32 -19.53 12.00
N SER A 112 13.26 -20.37 12.44
CA SER A 112 13.34 -21.80 12.05
C SER A 112 12.05 -22.57 12.26
N GLU A 113 11.26 -22.22 13.27
CA GLU A 113 9.99 -22.83 13.63
C GLU A 113 8.90 -22.59 12.56
N PHE A 114 9.04 -21.53 11.75
CA PHE A 114 8.09 -21.15 10.70
C PHE A 114 8.52 -21.54 9.28
N ILE A 115 9.75 -22.07 9.09
CA ILE A 115 10.26 -22.36 7.74
C ILE A 115 9.38 -23.34 6.96
N ASN A 116 8.76 -24.30 7.65
CA ASN A 116 7.94 -25.35 7.03
C ASN A 116 6.51 -24.89 6.68
N ILE A 117 6.16 -23.64 7.00
CA ILE A 117 4.85 -23.06 6.71
C ILE A 117 4.95 -21.82 5.80
N VAL A 118 6.13 -21.53 5.24
CA VAL A 118 6.28 -20.53 4.18
C VAL A 118 5.41 -20.93 3.00
N GLY A 119 4.56 -20.00 2.54
CA GLY A 119 3.64 -20.22 1.44
C GLY A 119 4.20 -19.73 0.11
N ASP A 120 3.90 -20.49 -0.94
CA ASP A 120 4.08 -20.09 -2.34
C ASP A 120 2.68 -20.00 -2.96
N ALA A 121 2.29 -18.82 -3.43
CA ALA A 121 0.96 -18.58 -3.96
C ALA A 121 0.81 -18.97 -5.45
N ASP A 122 1.91 -19.20 -6.17
CA ASP A 122 1.94 -19.47 -7.63
C ASP A 122 1.08 -18.46 -8.42
N VAL A 123 1.36 -17.17 -8.21
CA VAL A 123 0.71 -16.04 -8.89
C VAL A 123 1.74 -15.14 -9.53
N GLU A 124 1.41 -14.61 -10.71
CA GLU A 124 2.27 -13.67 -11.42
C GLU A 124 1.52 -12.36 -11.66
N PHE A 125 2.03 -11.27 -11.12
CA PHE A 125 1.53 -9.94 -11.38
C PHE A 125 2.22 -9.37 -12.61
N ARG A 126 1.43 -8.83 -13.56
CA ARG A 126 1.97 -8.16 -14.75
C ARG A 126 1.31 -6.81 -14.94
N LEU A 127 2.11 -5.80 -15.31
CA LEU A 127 1.56 -4.55 -15.82
C LEU A 127 0.66 -4.84 -17.01
N ALA A 128 -0.55 -4.31 -16.95
CA ALA A 128 -1.53 -4.45 -18.01
C ALA A 128 -0.97 -3.96 -19.35
N GLN A 129 -1.14 -4.76 -20.39
CA GLN A 129 -0.69 -4.44 -21.76
C GLN A 129 -1.84 -3.95 -22.66
N ARG A 130 -3.07 -4.00 -22.15
CA ARG A 130 -4.27 -3.48 -22.81
C ARG A 130 -5.11 -2.68 -21.83
N ASP A 131 -5.53 -1.49 -22.25
CA ASP A 131 -6.46 -0.65 -21.51
C ASP A 131 -7.91 -1.19 -21.63
N PRO A 132 -8.89 -0.62 -20.90
CA PRO A 132 -10.28 -1.06 -20.95
C PRO A 132 -10.92 -1.01 -22.35
N GLU A 133 -10.47 -0.09 -23.20
CA GLU A 133 -10.89 0.06 -24.60
C GLU A 133 -10.17 -0.92 -25.55
N GLY A 134 -9.17 -1.64 -25.06
CA GLY A 134 -8.41 -2.66 -25.80
C GLY A 134 -7.17 -2.13 -26.53
N ASN A 135 -6.78 -0.87 -26.32
CA ASN A 135 -5.56 -0.29 -26.90
C ASN A 135 -4.31 -0.72 -26.13
N CYS A 136 -3.15 -0.67 -26.79
CA CYS A 136 -1.87 -0.92 -26.13
C CYS A 136 -1.58 0.13 -25.04
N THR A 137 -1.10 -0.33 -23.90
CA THR A 137 -0.74 0.51 -22.75
C THR A 137 0.47 -0.07 -22.04
N SER A 138 1.18 0.77 -21.29
CA SER A 138 2.24 0.34 -20.36
C SER A 138 1.70 -0.16 -19.02
N GLY A 139 0.39 -0.02 -18.77
CA GLY A 139 -0.22 -0.30 -17.46
C GLY A 139 0.04 0.80 -16.44
N ILE A 140 0.49 1.97 -16.89
CA ILE A 140 0.76 3.14 -16.04
C ILE A 140 0.03 4.33 -16.64
N THR A 141 -0.83 4.96 -15.85
CA THR A 141 -1.47 6.23 -16.20
C THR A 141 -0.93 7.34 -15.30
N ARG A 142 -0.89 8.58 -15.80
CA ARG A 142 -0.50 9.75 -15.00
C ARG A 142 -1.58 10.82 -15.13
N THR A 143 -2.09 11.30 -14.01
CA THR A 143 -3.21 12.25 -13.98
C THR A 143 -2.91 13.38 -13.01
N PHE A 144 -2.97 14.61 -13.52
CA PHE A 144 -2.81 15.79 -12.69
C PHE A 144 -4.05 15.99 -11.79
N SER A 145 -3.86 16.03 -10.47
CA SER A 145 -4.89 16.41 -9.50
C SER A 145 -4.28 16.74 -8.14
N GLU A 146 -4.69 17.88 -7.56
CA GLU A 146 -4.30 18.29 -6.20
C GLU A 146 -4.79 17.33 -5.11
N MET A 147 -5.77 16.46 -5.42
CA MET A 147 -6.28 15.45 -4.47
C MET A 147 -5.21 14.45 -4.03
N THR A 148 -4.09 14.38 -4.75
CA THR A 148 -2.95 13.54 -4.38
C THR A 148 -2.35 13.90 -3.01
N ASN A 149 -2.45 15.16 -2.58
CA ASN A 149 -1.87 15.62 -1.30
C ASN A 149 -2.73 15.29 -0.07
N GLN A 150 -3.97 14.82 -0.27
CA GLN A 150 -4.91 14.45 0.78
C GLN A 150 -5.81 13.32 0.26
N ALA A 151 -5.18 12.26 -0.23
CA ALA A 151 -5.87 11.21 -0.96
C ALA A 151 -6.74 10.35 -0.04
N ASN A 152 -8.01 10.26 -0.39
CA ASN A 152 -8.98 9.29 0.12
C ASN A 152 -9.68 8.61 -1.08
N ASP A 153 -10.73 7.82 -0.86
CA ASP A 153 -11.45 7.11 -1.92
C ASP A 153 -11.95 7.99 -3.08
N CYS A 154 -12.04 9.32 -2.89
CA CYS A 154 -12.39 10.23 -3.97
C CYS A 154 -11.40 10.17 -5.15
N VAL A 155 -10.13 9.79 -4.94
CA VAL A 155 -9.14 9.66 -6.05
C VAL A 155 -9.54 8.59 -7.05
N LYS A 156 -10.29 7.57 -6.63
CA LYS A 156 -10.80 6.49 -7.49
C LYS A 156 -11.80 6.98 -8.54
N SER A 157 -12.43 8.14 -8.29
CA SER A 157 -13.36 8.77 -9.23
C SER A 157 -12.66 9.59 -10.33
N ILE A 158 -11.37 9.92 -10.12
CA ILE A 158 -10.57 10.65 -11.11
C ILE A 158 -10.23 9.74 -12.29
N ILE A 159 -9.78 8.52 -11.98
CA ILE A 159 -9.40 7.50 -12.95
C ILE A 159 -9.51 6.11 -12.29
N SER A 160 -10.07 5.16 -13.02
CA SER A 160 -10.19 3.76 -12.59
C SER A 160 -10.40 2.89 -13.82
N TRP A 161 -9.90 1.66 -13.76
CA TRP A 161 -10.24 0.59 -14.69
C TRP A 161 -11.17 -0.42 -14.03
N ASP A 162 -11.82 -1.25 -14.84
CA ASP A 162 -12.71 -2.32 -14.40
C ASP A 162 -11.99 -3.27 -13.43
N ASP A 163 -12.34 -3.18 -12.14
CA ASP A 163 -11.74 -3.93 -11.04
C ASP A 163 -12.05 -5.44 -11.08
N THR A 164 -12.98 -5.86 -11.95
CA THR A 164 -13.19 -7.28 -12.25
C THR A 164 -12.12 -7.85 -13.19
N LYS A 165 -11.29 -7.00 -13.80
CA LYS A 165 -10.25 -7.37 -14.78
C LYS A 165 -8.83 -6.96 -14.37
N TYR A 166 -8.69 -5.91 -13.58
CA TYR A 166 -7.40 -5.34 -13.20
C TYR A 166 -7.35 -5.04 -11.71
N ILE A 167 -6.19 -5.24 -11.08
CA ILE A 167 -5.92 -4.61 -9.79
C ILE A 167 -5.57 -3.15 -10.06
N ASN A 168 -6.43 -2.24 -9.60
CA ASN A 168 -6.17 -0.80 -9.63
C ASN A 168 -5.30 -0.41 -8.43
N ILE A 169 -4.19 0.30 -8.68
CA ILE A 169 -3.32 0.87 -7.65
C ILE A 169 -3.18 2.36 -7.90
N TRP A 170 -3.69 3.20 -6.98
CA TRP A 170 -3.48 4.65 -7.03
C TRP A 170 -2.26 5.02 -6.21
N VAL A 171 -1.30 5.68 -6.87
CA VAL A 171 -0.10 6.22 -6.25
C VAL A 171 -0.31 7.70 -6.03
N VAL A 172 -0.08 8.16 -4.81
CA VAL A 172 -0.39 9.51 -4.35
C VAL A 172 0.74 10.10 -3.51
N GLU A 173 0.75 11.42 -3.37
CA GLU A 173 1.67 12.18 -2.52
C GLU A 173 1.44 11.83 -1.05
N ASP A 174 0.23 12.08 -0.56
CA ASP A 174 -0.13 11.93 0.83
C ASP A 174 -1.54 11.35 0.96
N ILE A 175 -1.68 10.35 1.82
CA ILE A 175 -2.99 9.83 2.19
C ILE A 175 -3.60 10.75 3.25
N ASP A 176 -4.91 11.01 3.12
CA ASP A 176 -5.69 11.87 4.01
C ASP A 176 -5.33 11.67 5.49
N VAL A 177 -5.08 12.76 6.22
CA VAL A 177 -4.61 12.74 7.61
C VAL A 177 -5.58 12.05 8.56
N GLU A 178 -6.88 12.02 8.25
CA GLU A 178 -7.86 11.27 9.04
C GLU A 178 -7.66 9.77 8.90
N ILE A 179 -7.07 9.30 7.79
CA ILE A 179 -6.64 7.91 7.60
C ILE A 179 -5.23 7.74 8.15
N GLY A 180 -4.31 8.65 7.79
CA GLY A 180 -2.96 8.75 8.34
C GLY A 180 -2.10 7.50 8.11
N ALA A 181 -2.24 6.87 6.95
CA ALA A 181 -1.61 5.59 6.63
C ALA A 181 -0.64 5.67 5.44
N ALA A 182 0.31 4.73 5.35
CA ALA A 182 1.15 4.58 4.16
C ALA A 182 0.39 3.98 2.96
N ALA A 183 -0.51 3.04 3.21
CA ALA A 183 -1.40 2.48 2.20
C ALA A 183 -2.69 1.96 2.83
N TYR A 184 -3.70 1.69 2.00
CA TYR A 184 -4.87 0.92 2.40
C TYR A 184 -5.59 0.30 1.21
N THR A 185 -6.41 -0.69 1.52
CA THR A 185 -7.39 -1.27 0.61
C THR A 185 -8.68 -1.62 1.36
N TYR A 186 -9.62 -2.25 0.65
CA TYR A 186 -10.80 -2.87 1.24
C TYR A 186 -10.73 -4.37 0.99
N LEU A 187 -11.17 -5.17 1.95
CA LEU A 187 -11.34 -6.61 1.73
C LEU A 187 -12.45 -6.85 0.68
N PRO A 188 -12.34 -7.90 -0.15
CA PRO A 188 -13.32 -8.21 -1.19
C PRO A 188 -14.75 -8.24 -0.69
N GLY A 189 -15.64 -7.54 -1.41
CA GLY A 189 -17.07 -7.51 -1.11
C GLY A 189 -17.46 -6.60 0.06
N THR A 190 -16.50 -5.85 0.61
CA THR A 190 -16.78 -4.79 1.59
C THR A 190 -17.52 -3.63 0.94
N LEU A 191 -17.01 -3.14 -0.19
CA LEU A 191 -17.62 -2.02 -0.92
C LEU A 191 -19.00 -2.42 -1.47
N TRP A 192 -19.93 -1.45 -1.55
CA TRP A 192 -21.30 -1.66 -2.02
C TRP A 192 -21.48 -1.10 -3.43
N GLY A 193 -22.27 -1.80 -4.25
CA GLY A 193 -22.73 -1.28 -5.54
C GLY A 193 -21.62 -1.31 -6.59
N ASN A 194 -21.35 -0.16 -7.20
CA ASN A 194 -20.40 -0.01 -8.31
C ASN A 194 -19.13 0.76 -7.88
N GLU A 195 -18.84 0.80 -6.58
CA GLU A 195 -17.60 1.39 -6.07
C GLU A 195 -16.41 0.52 -6.48
N ILE A 196 -15.32 1.16 -6.88
CA ILE A 196 -14.14 0.48 -7.43
C ILE A 196 -13.23 -0.01 -6.30
N GLU A 197 -12.93 -1.31 -6.32
CA GLU A 197 -11.93 -1.94 -5.45
C GLU A 197 -10.50 -1.71 -5.96
N GLY A 198 -9.56 -1.67 -5.03
CA GLY A 198 -8.13 -1.53 -5.33
C GLY A 198 -7.35 -0.94 -4.15
N ILE A 199 -6.13 -0.49 -4.42
CA ILE A 199 -5.15 -0.10 -3.39
C ILE A 199 -4.78 1.36 -3.58
N ILE A 200 -4.81 2.15 -2.51
CA ILE A 200 -4.27 3.51 -2.50
C ILE A 200 -2.98 3.48 -1.68
N ILE A 201 -1.89 3.99 -2.25
CA ILE A 201 -0.55 3.91 -1.65
C ILE A 201 0.20 5.23 -1.81
N ASN A 202 0.79 5.69 -0.72
CA ASN A 202 1.75 6.79 -0.74
C ASN A 202 3.01 6.36 -1.50
N HIS A 203 3.48 7.21 -2.41
CA HIS A 203 4.61 6.93 -3.30
C HIS A 203 5.90 6.53 -2.56
N GLU A 204 6.16 7.07 -1.39
CA GLU A 204 7.36 6.77 -0.59
C GLU A 204 7.37 5.34 -0.03
N TYR A 205 6.25 4.62 -0.14
CA TYR A 205 6.07 3.25 0.34
C TYR A 205 5.88 2.25 -0.81
N LEU A 206 6.09 2.70 -2.06
CA LEU A 206 5.99 1.86 -3.24
C LEU A 206 7.37 1.58 -3.86
N GLY A 207 7.76 0.31 -3.90
CA GLY A 207 9.06 -0.11 -4.40
C GLY A 207 10.19 0.08 -3.38
N SER A 208 11.42 -0.16 -3.81
CA SER A 208 12.64 -0.09 -3.01
C SER A 208 13.66 0.95 -3.52
N ILE A 209 13.32 1.65 -4.61
CA ILE A 209 14.15 2.66 -5.28
C ILE A 209 13.36 3.96 -5.52
N GLY A 210 14.02 4.95 -6.14
CA GLY A 210 13.39 6.22 -6.51
C GLY A 210 13.04 7.06 -5.29
N THR A 211 11.77 7.39 -5.13
CA THR A 211 11.27 8.17 -3.98
C THR A 211 10.95 7.31 -2.75
N SER A 212 10.97 5.99 -2.90
CA SER A 212 10.94 5.04 -1.79
C SER A 212 12.36 4.71 -1.29
N SER A 213 12.47 3.76 -0.34
CA SER A 213 13.76 3.20 0.09
C SER A 213 13.64 1.71 0.42
N ASN A 214 14.75 0.97 0.26
CA ASN A 214 14.84 -0.46 0.54
C ASN A 214 14.88 -0.78 2.05
N THR A 215 13.85 -0.37 2.77
CA THR A 215 13.61 -0.81 4.16
C THR A 215 12.57 -1.92 4.16
N PRO A 216 12.63 -2.88 5.11
CA PRO A 216 11.66 -3.99 5.16
C PRO A 216 10.21 -3.50 5.15
N TYR A 217 9.90 -2.43 5.88
CA TYR A 217 8.54 -1.91 5.97
C TYR A 217 8.06 -1.30 4.64
N LYS A 218 8.90 -0.52 3.94
CA LYS A 218 8.51 0.14 2.69
C LYS A 218 8.41 -0.83 1.52
N ARG A 219 9.42 -1.68 1.31
CA ARG A 219 9.48 -2.57 0.14
C ARG A 219 8.33 -3.60 0.09
N HIS A 220 7.79 -4.00 1.25
CA HIS A 220 6.72 -4.99 1.36
C HIS A 220 5.32 -4.37 1.56
N THR A 221 5.19 -3.04 1.56
CA THR A 221 3.89 -2.36 1.77
C THR A 221 2.86 -2.81 0.75
N LEU A 222 3.24 -2.84 -0.54
CA LEU A 222 2.29 -3.25 -1.58
C LEU A 222 1.89 -4.73 -1.43
N SER A 223 2.84 -5.61 -1.07
CA SER A 223 2.54 -7.02 -0.83
C SER A 223 1.56 -7.22 0.33
N HIS A 224 1.72 -6.45 1.41
CA HIS A 224 0.79 -6.42 2.54
C HIS A 224 -0.63 -6.03 2.10
N GLU A 225 -0.77 -4.94 1.35
CA GLU A 225 -2.09 -4.50 0.86
C GLU A 225 -2.71 -5.46 -0.15
N ILE A 226 -1.91 -6.09 -1.04
CA ILE A 226 -2.42 -7.14 -1.93
C ILE A 226 -2.92 -8.34 -1.12
N GLY A 227 -2.26 -8.67 0.00
CA GLY A 227 -2.77 -9.68 0.95
C GLY A 227 -4.19 -9.35 1.43
N HIS A 228 -4.43 -8.12 1.86
CA HIS A 228 -5.78 -7.65 2.22
C HIS A 228 -6.76 -7.67 1.04
N TYR A 229 -6.32 -7.25 -0.13
CA TYR A 229 -7.10 -7.31 -1.37
C TYR A 229 -7.47 -8.76 -1.74
N PHE A 230 -6.65 -9.75 -1.34
CA PHE A 230 -6.97 -11.18 -1.43
C PHE A 230 -7.57 -11.76 -0.15
N ASN A 231 -8.23 -10.92 0.65
CA ASN A 231 -9.03 -11.28 1.80
C ASN A 231 -8.25 -11.81 3.03
N LEU A 232 -6.92 -11.62 3.06
CA LEU A 232 -6.14 -11.86 4.27
C LEU A 232 -6.42 -10.75 5.29
N SER A 233 -6.64 -11.14 6.54
CA SER A 233 -6.71 -10.18 7.65
C SER A 233 -5.33 -9.98 8.24
N HIS A 234 -5.16 -8.90 9.00
CA HIS A 234 -3.99 -8.72 9.84
C HIS A 234 -3.78 -9.96 10.73
N THR A 235 -2.53 -10.38 10.91
CA THR A 235 -2.19 -11.63 11.62
C THR A 235 -2.55 -11.60 13.11
N TRP A 236 -2.76 -10.41 13.66
CA TRP A 236 -3.25 -10.21 15.03
C TRP A 236 -4.78 -10.17 15.13
N GLY A 237 -5.55 -10.20 14.04
CA GLY A 237 -7.02 -10.10 14.06
C GLY A 237 -7.55 -8.70 13.74
N TYR A 238 -8.86 -8.47 13.95
CA TYR A 238 -9.51 -7.17 13.68
C TYR A 238 -9.29 -6.19 14.83
N GLY A 239 -8.98 -4.93 14.51
CA GLY A 239 -8.74 -3.88 15.51
C GLY A 239 -7.31 -3.87 16.06
N SER A 240 -6.97 -2.80 16.78
CA SER A 240 -5.59 -2.51 17.19
C SER A 240 -5.04 -3.43 18.29
N ASN A 241 -5.66 -4.57 18.60
CA ASN A 241 -5.23 -5.54 19.63
C ASN A 241 -5.82 -6.95 19.48
N GLY A 242 -6.33 -7.36 18.31
CA GLY A 242 -6.82 -8.73 18.14
C GLY A 242 -8.04 -9.09 19.00
N GLU A 243 -9.01 -8.19 19.06
CA GLU A 243 -10.29 -8.51 19.68
C GLU A 243 -11.16 -9.22 18.62
N GLU A 244 -11.34 -10.54 18.83
CA GLU A 244 -12.38 -11.36 18.19
C GLU A 244 -13.80 -10.91 18.55
#